data_AF-A0A974DDR2-F1
#
_entry.id   AF-A0A974DDR2-F1
#
_cell.length_a   1.000
_cell.length_b   1.000
_cell.length_c   1.000
_cell.angle_alpha   90.00
_cell.angle_beta   90.00
_cell.angle_gamma   90.00
#
_symmetry.space_group_name_H-M   'P 1'
#
loop_
_entity.id
_entity.type
_entity.pdbx_description
1 polymer ?
#
loop_
_entity_poly.entity_id
_entity_poly.type
_entity_poly.pdbx_seq_one_letter_code
_entity_poly.pdbx_strand_id
1 'polypeptide(L)'
;MLWSQLVPQVEELLQFRGPPDILTLHVGGNDLGSVPMRELILAMKRDLLWLLVRAPELIILWSQMVPRRYWRYERSHTAIERVRVKVNMAISKFVRQQGGIAVRHRLMEEGTDYLHQDGIHLTDLGMDVFNFGLREGLEIALEVWRGMRT
;
A
#
# COMPACT_ATOMS: atom_id res chain seq x y z
N MET A 1 5.80 -9.13 -3.85
CA MET A 1 6.99 -8.32 -3.52
C MET A 1 7.12 -8.17 -2.00
N LEU A 2 8.35 -8.20 -1.46
CA LEU A 2 8.70 -7.77 -0.10
C LEU A 2 9.03 -6.27 -0.10
N TRP A 3 8.86 -5.58 1.03
CA TRP A 3 9.13 -4.14 1.10
C TRP A 3 10.57 -3.77 0.73
N SER A 4 11.55 -4.58 1.14
CA SER A 4 12.97 -4.36 0.82
C SER A 4 13.29 -4.34 -0.69
N GLN A 5 12.39 -4.85 -1.53
CA GLN A 5 12.54 -4.86 -2.97
C GLN A 5 11.98 -3.60 -3.65
N LEU A 6 11.26 -2.74 -2.91
CA LEU A 6 10.60 -1.55 -3.47
C LEU A 6 11.62 -0.55 -4.04
N VAL A 7 12.59 -0.12 -3.22
CA VAL A 7 13.54 0.94 -3.62
C VAL A 7 14.34 0.55 -4.86
N PRO A 8 14.96 -0.65 -4.95
CA PRO A 8 15.66 -1.05 -6.16
C PRO A 8 14.79 -1.01 -7.42
N GLN A 9 13.55 -1.48 -7.33
CA GLN A 9 12.63 -1.50 -8.48
C GLN A 9 12.17 -0.09 -8.89
N VAL A 10 11.88 0.78 -7.93
CA VAL A 10 11.46 2.15 -8.24
C VAL A 10 12.62 2.97 -8.77
N GLU A 11 13.83 2.84 -8.21
CA GLU A 11 15.02 3.53 -8.74
C GLU A 11 15.28 3.14 -10.20
N GLU A 12 15.15 1.86 -10.55
CA GLU A 12 15.24 1.39 -11.93
C GLU A 12 14.21 2.09 -12.83
N LEU A 13 12.94 2.10 -12.41
CA LEU A 13 11.87 2.77 -13.16
C LEU A 13 12.11 4.28 -13.31
N LEU A 14 12.58 4.95 -12.26
CA LEU A 14 12.90 6.38 -12.28
C LEU A 14 14.04 6.69 -13.26
N GLN A 15 15.06 5.82 -13.34
CA GLN A 15 16.17 5.99 -14.27
C GLN A 15 15.74 5.81 -15.73
N PHE A 16 14.88 4.83 -16.01
CA PHE A 16 14.46 4.52 -17.38
C PHE A 16 13.31 5.40 -17.90
N ARG A 17 12.39 5.83 -17.03
CA ARG A 17 11.16 6.53 -17.44
C ARG A 17 11.01 7.93 -16.86
N GLY A 18 11.88 8.34 -15.94
CA GLY A 18 11.70 9.55 -15.14
C GLY A 18 10.67 9.38 -14.02
N PRO A 19 10.47 10.42 -13.19
CA PRO A 19 9.50 10.38 -12.11
C PRO A 19 8.06 10.35 -12.65
N PRO A 20 7.21 9.41 -12.19
CA PRO A 20 5.79 9.48 -12.51
C PRO A 20 5.12 10.60 -11.71
N ASP A 21 4.00 11.09 -12.23
CA ASP A 21 3.15 12.06 -11.52
C ASP A 21 2.47 11.43 -10.29
N ILE A 22 2.00 10.18 -10.43
CA ILE A 22 1.30 9.42 -9.40
C ILE A 22 1.90 8.02 -9.31
N LEU A 23 2.26 7.58 -8.10
CA LEU A 23 2.73 6.21 -7.84
C LEU A 23 1.78 5.51 -6.88
N THR A 24 1.13 4.45 -7.38
CA THR A 24 0.27 3.59 -6.56
C THR A 24 1.10 2.49 -5.91
N LEU A 25 1.04 2.40 -4.58
CA LEU A 25 1.77 1.41 -3.80
C LEU A 25 0.79 0.45 -3.10
N HIS A 26 0.86 -0.83 -3.47
CA HIS A 26 0.19 -1.93 -2.78
C HIS A 26 1.22 -3.01 -2.42
N VAL A 27 1.90 -2.84 -1.29
CA VAL A 27 3.00 -3.71 -0.84
C VAL A 27 3.11 -3.67 0.70
N GLY A 28 3.86 -4.61 1.29
CA GLY A 28 4.09 -4.70 2.73
C GLY A 28 3.39 -5.89 3.40
N GLY A 29 2.33 -6.43 2.77
CA GLY A 29 1.59 -7.57 3.32
C GLY A 29 2.45 -8.84 3.44
N ASN A 30 3.44 -9.00 2.56
CA ASN A 30 4.32 -10.17 2.58
C ASN A 30 5.41 -10.10 3.64
N ASP A 31 5.64 -8.92 4.24
CA ASP A 31 6.62 -8.70 5.29
C ASP A 31 6.05 -9.02 6.68
N LEU A 32 4.72 -9.05 6.80
CA LEU A 32 4.01 -9.35 8.04
C LEU A 32 4.33 -10.77 8.52
N GLY A 33 4.69 -10.89 9.80
CA GLY A 33 5.12 -12.16 10.41
C GLY A 33 6.62 -12.44 10.28
N SER A 34 7.29 -11.88 9.26
CA SER A 34 8.75 -12.01 9.07
C SER A 34 9.57 -10.83 9.58
N VAL A 35 9.00 -9.63 9.59
CA VAL A 35 9.68 -8.40 10.01
C VAL A 35 8.98 -7.81 11.24
N PRO A 36 9.70 -7.40 12.29
CA PRO A 36 9.10 -6.70 13.43
C PRO A 36 8.34 -5.45 12.98
N MET A 37 7.09 -5.30 13.45
CA MET A 37 6.19 -4.22 13.04
C MET A 37 6.82 -2.82 13.09
N ARG A 38 7.58 -2.52 14.15
CA ARG A 38 8.23 -1.21 14.32
C ARG A 38 9.31 -0.97 13.27
N GLU A 39 10.11 -1.99 12.98
CA GLU A 39 11.16 -1.94 11.96
C GLU A 39 10.55 -1.78 10.57
N LEU A 40 9.48 -2.52 10.27
CA LEU A 40 8.77 -2.40 9.01
C LEU A 40 8.21 -0.97 8.82
N ILE A 41 7.55 -0.40 9.84
CA ILE A 41 7.03 0.96 9.76
C ILE A 41 8.16 1.99 9.56
N LEU A 42 9.29 1.83 10.25
CA LEU A 42 10.44 2.73 10.11
C LEU A 42 11.04 2.66 8.71
N ALA A 43 11.27 1.45 8.19
CA ALA A 43 11.76 1.23 6.83
C ALA A 43 10.80 1.84 5.80
N MET A 44 9.50 1.58 5.94
CA MET A 44 8.48 2.13 5.05
C MET A 44 8.49 3.65 4.99
N LYS A 45 8.50 4.32 6.16
CA LYS A 45 8.54 5.78 6.22
C LYS A 45 9.81 6.35 5.59
N ARG A 46 10.96 5.76 5.91
CA ARG A 46 12.26 6.18 5.35
C ARG A 46 12.24 6.10 3.82
N ASP A 47 11.79 4.97 3.28
CA ASP A 47 11.82 4.73 1.84
C ASP A 47 10.80 5.60 1.10
N LEU A 48 9.63 5.87 1.71
CA LEU A 48 8.65 6.83 1.17
C LEU A 48 9.19 8.28 1.17
N LEU A 49 9.92 8.70 2.21
CA LEU A 49 10.59 10.00 2.22
C LEU A 49 11.64 10.08 1.12
N TRP A 50 12.43 9.03 0.97
CA TRP A 50 13.44 8.95 -0.08
C TRP A 50 12.81 9.11 -1.47
N LEU A 51 11.66 8.49 -1.74
CA LEU A 51 10.91 8.68 -2.99
C LEU A 51 10.50 10.14 -3.21
N LEU A 52 9.95 10.80 -2.19
CA LEU A 52 9.50 12.19 -2.26
C LEU A 52 10.67 13.17 -2.44
N VAL A 53 11.84 12.89 -1.86
CA VAL A 53 13.06 13.67 -2.11
C VAL A 53 13.53 13.52 -3.56
N ARG A 54 13.41 12.31 -4.13
CA ARG A 54 13.87 12.01 -5.48
C ARG A 54 12.91 12.50 -6.56
N ALA A 55 11.62 12.58 -6.24
CA ALA A 55 10.55 13.05 -7.11
C ALA A 55 9.62 14.00 -6.32
N PRO A 56 9.98 15.29 -6.20
CA PRO A 56 9.26 16.24 -5.33
C PRO A 56 7.80 16.49 -5.72
N GLU A 57 7.45 16.29 -6.99
CA GLU A 57 6.07 16.46 -7.49
C GLU A 57 5.26 15.16 -7.44
N LEU A 58 5.85 14.06 -6.95
CA LEU A 58 5.20 12.76 -6.91
C LEU A 58 4.05 12.74 -5.90
N ILE A 59 2.88 12.31 -6.35
CA ILE A 59 1.77 11.95 -5.46
C ILE A 59 1.81 10.45 -5.19
N ILE A 60 1.95 10.09 -3.90
CA ILE A 60 1.87 8.70 -3.47
C ILE A 60 0.41 8.34 -3.21
N LEU A 61 -0.09 7.32 -3.91
CA LEU A 61 -1.36 6.66 -3.62
C LEU A 61 -1.10 5.36 -2.86
N TRP A 62 -1.33 5.37 -1.54
CA TRP A 62 -1.15 4.21 -0.69
C TRP A 62 -2.40 3.33 -0.65
N SER A 63 -2.31 2.13 -1.21
CA SER A 63 -3.34 1.11 -1.09
C SER A 63 -3.09 0.27 0.15
N GLN A 64 -3.97 0.36 1.15
CA GLN A 64 -3.83 -0.42 2.38
C GLN A 64 -3.78 -1.92 2.10
N MET A 65 -3.02 -2.64 2.92
CA MET A 65 -2.98 -4.09 2.89
C MET A 65 -4.36 -4.66 3.22
N VAL A 66 -4.88 -5.49 2.33
CA VAL A 66 -6.15 -6.21 2.52
C VAL A 66 -5.97 -7.36 3.53
N PRO A 67 -7.04 -7.78 4.23
CA PRO A 67 -6.98 -8.98 5.06
C PRO A 67 -6.65 -10.21 4.24
N ARG A 68 -6.07 -11.21 4.90
CA ARG A 68 -5.87 -12.56 4.35
C ARG A 68 -6.44 -13.55 5.34
N ARG A 69 -6.84 -14.73 4.89
CA ARG A 69 -7.20 -15.84 5.78
C ARG A 69 -5.96 -16.51 6.36
N TYR A 70 -4.85 -16.48 5.63
CA TYR A 70 -3.57 -17.04 6.08
C TYR A 70 -2.43 -16.07 5.84
N TRP A 71 -1.53 -15.96 6.81
CA TRP A 71 -0.30 -15.21 6.69
C TRP A 71 0.91 -16.14 6.64
N ARG A 72 1.90 -15.79 5.80
CA ARG A 72 3.17 -16.50 5.79
C ARG A 72 3.85 -16.24 7.14
N TYR A 73 4.32 -17.30 7.81
CA TYR A 73 4.92 -17.25 9.16
C TYR A 73 3.94 -16.97 10.31
N GLU A 74 2.65 -17.19 10.10
CA GLU A 74 1.64 -17.04 11.13
C GLU A 74 1.81 -18.03 12.28
N ARG A 75 2.08 -17.52 13.48
CA ARG A 75 1.87 -18.24 14.74
C ARG A 75 0.51 -17.94 15.37
N SER A 76 -0.06 -16.78 15.03
CA SER A 76 -1.36 -16.33 15.50
C SER A 76 -1.97 -15.37 14.49
N HIS A 77 -3.07 -15.81 13.87
CA HIS A 77 -3.85 -15.02 12.90
C HIS A 77 -4.19 -13.63 13.42
N THR A 78 -4.83 -13.63 14.60
CA THR A 78 -5.31 -12.42 15.24
C THR A 78 -4.16 -11.46 15.57
N ALA A 79 -2.98 -11.97 15.91
CA ALA A 79 -1.82 -11.11 16.16
C ALA A 79 -1.34 -10.44 14.86
N ILE A 80 -1.24 -11.19 13.75
CA ILE A 80 -0.81 -10.63 12.47
C ILE A 80 -1.85 -9.65 11.91
N GLU A 81 -3.15 -9.93 12.02
CA GLU A 81 -4.20 -8.98 11.63
C GLU A 81 -4.12 -7.67 12.43
N ARG A 82 -3.87 -7.73 13.74
CA ARG A 82 -3.63 -6.52 14.55
C ARG A 82 -2.40 -5.75 14.07
N VAL A 83 -1.34 -6.46 13.66
CA VAL A 83 -0.14 -5.83 13.09
C VAL A 83 -0.48 -5.16 11.76
N ARG A 84 -1.19 -5.84 10.85
CA ARG A 84 -1.67 -5.28 9.57
C ARG A 84 -2.41 -3.96 9.78
N VAL A 85 -3.40 -3.96 10.68
CA VAL A 85 -4.18 -2.75 11.01
C VAL A 85 -3.28 -1.62 11.52
N LYS A 86 -2.35 -1.92 12.43
CA LYS A 86 -1.42 -0.91 12.97
C LYS A 86 -0.47 -0.34 11.91
N VAL A 87 0.08 -1.19 11.04
CA VAL A 87 0.94 -0.76 9.93
C VAL A 87 0.13 0.09 8.95
N ASN A 88 -1.05 -0.37 8.54
CA ASN A 88 -1.96 0.39 7.67
C ASN A 88 -2.28 1.77 8.26
N MET A 89 -2.63 1.85 9.54
CA MET A 89 -2.90 3.12 10.21
C MET A 89 -1.68 4.04 10.22
N ALA A 90 -0.51 3.51 10.61
CA ALA A 90 0.72 4.29 10.72
C ALA A 90 1.19 4.85 9.38
N ILE A 91 1.17 4.03 8.32
CA ILE A 91 1.62 4.43 6.98
C ILE A 91 0.58 5.32 6.30
N SER A 92 -0.72 5.03 6.45
CA SER A 92 -1.75 5.91 5.87
C SER A 92 -1.71 7.30 6.49
N LYS A 93 -1.50 7.40 7.81
CA LYS A 93 -1.31 8.71 8.47
C LYS A 93 -0.08 9.41 7.91
N PHE A 94 1.02 8.70 7.78
CA PHE A 94 2.26 9.26 7.28
C PHE A 94 2.14 9.77 5.84
N VAL A 95 1.60 8.95 4.93
CA VAL A 95 1.39 9.32 3.52
C VAL A 95 0.53 10.57 3.40
N ARG A 96 -0.59 10.65 4.14
CA ARG A 96 -1.45 11.85 4.17
C ARG A 96 -0.72 13.09 4.69
N GLN A 97 0.14 12.94 5.69
CA GLN A 97 0.96 14.05 6.20
C GLN A 97 1.98 14.56 5.17
N GLN A 98 2.36 13.74 4.19
CA GLN A 98 3.24 14.13 3.09
C GLN A 98 2.46 14.59 1.84
N GLY A 99 1.15 14.84 1.94
CA GLY A 99 0.32 15.27 0.81
C GLY A 99 -0.16 14.14 -0.11
N GLY A 100 0.16 12.88 0.21
CA GLY A 100 -0.33 11.72 -0.53
C GLY A 100 -1.75 11.28 -0.12
N ILE A 101 -2.26 10.26 -0.80
CA ILE A 101 -3.60 9.71 -0.60
C ILE A 101 -3.47 8.30 -0.05
N ALA A 102 -4.41 7.88 0.81
CA ALA A 102 -4.44 6.52 1.33
C ALA A 102 -5.84 5.91 1.22
N VAL A 103 -5.94 4.80 0.50
CA VAL A 103 -7.15 4.02 0.21
C VAL A 103 -7.29 2.90 1.23
N ARG A 104 -8.45 2.83 1.88
CA ARG A 104 -8.83 1.73 2.78
C ARG A 104 -9.93 0.91 2.13
N HIS A 105 -9.70 -0.38 1.96
CA HIS A 105 -10.63 -1.33 1.34
C HIS A 105 -11.64 -1.87 2.37
N ARG A 106 -12.57 -1.02 2.83
CA ARG A 106 -13.49 -1.35 3.95
C ARG A 106 -14.33 -2.60 3.71
N LEU A 107 -14.88 -2.74 2.50
CA LEU A 107 -15.72 -3.90 2.15
C LEU A 107 -14.97 -5.22 2.33
N MET A 108 -13.66 -5.24 2.07
CA MET A 108 -12.82 -6.41 2.22
C MET A 108 -12.49 -6.74 3.68
N GLU A 109 -12.64 -5.79 4.60
CA GLU A 109 -12.46 -6.03 6.03
C GLU A 109 -13.64 -6.77 6.66
N GLU A 110 -14.80 -6.76 6.00
CA GLU A 110 -16.07 -7.27 6.53
C GLU A 110 -16.46 -8.65 6.00
N GLY A 111 -15.78 -9.18 4.97
CA GLY A 111 -16.18 -10.44 4.32
C GLY A 111 -15.02 -11.32 3.86
N THR A 112 -15.24 -12.65 3.86
CA THR A 112 -14.27 -13.64 3.38
C THR A 112 -14.50 -14.07 1.92
N ASP A 113 -15.63 -13.70 1.33
CA ASP A 113 -16.06 -14.15 -0.01
C ASP A 113 -15.25 -13.49 -1.15
N TYR A 114 -14.41 -12.52 -0.79
CA TYR A 114 -13.50 -11.82 -1.69
C TYR A 114 -12.18 -12.56 -1.91
N LEU A 115 -11.93 -13.68 -1.21
CA LEU A 115 -10.70 -14.45 -1.30
C LEU A 115 -10.94 -15.81 -1.95
N HIS A 116 -9.99 -16.25 -2.78
CA HIS A 116 -9.95 -17.63 -3.26
C HIS A 116 -9.81 -18.63 -2.11
N GLN A 117 -9.95 -19.92 -2.42
CA GLN A 117 -9.79 -20.99 -1.44
C GLN A 117 -8.41 -20.99 -0.76
N ASP A 118 -7.38 -20.47 -1.43
CA ASP A 118 -6.05 -20.29 -0.85
C ASP A 118 -6.00 -19.22 0.26
N GLY A 119 -7.06 -18.42 0.39
CA GLY A 119 -7.21 -17.43 1.44
C GLY A 119 -6.26 -16.25 1.34
N ILE A 120 -5.57 -16.07 0.21
CA ILE A 120 -4.55 -15.03 0.01
C ILE A 120 -4.88 -14.19 -1.22
N HIS A 121 -5.25 -14.83 -2.33
CA HIS A 121 -5.55 -14.13 -3.57
C HIS A 121 -7.03 -13.75 -3.65
N LEU A 122 -7.31 -12.63 -4.31
CA LEU A 122 -8.67 -12.14 -4.49
C LEU A 122 -9.41 -12.98 -5.53
N THR A 123 -10.70 -13.27 -5.28
CA THR A 123 -11.63 -13.74 -6.33
C THR A 123 -11.89 -12.63 -7.36
N ASP A 124 -12.59 -12.92 -8.45
CA ASP A 124 -13.03 -11.89 -9.40
C ASP A 124 -13.85 -10.79 -8.72
N LEU A 125 -14.81 -11.17 -7.87
CA LEU A 125 -15.58 -10.23 -7.07
C LEU A 125 -14.69 -9.42 -6.11
N GLY A 126 -13.71 -10.08 -5.48
CA GLY A 126 -12.71 -9.39 -4.68
C GLY A 126 -11.90 -8.39 -5.50
N MET A 127 -11.47 -8.77 -6.70
CA MET A 127 -10.72 -7.92 -7.60
C MET A 127 -11.53 -6.69 -8.03
N ASP A 128 -12.83 -6.85 -8.30
CA ASP A 128 -13.73 -5.74 -8.62
C ASP A 128 -13.85 -4.75 -7.47
N VAL A 129 -14.06 -5.25 -6.24
CA VAL A 129 -14.13 -4.41 -5.03
C VAL A 129 -12.81 -3.69 -4.78
N PHE A 130 -11.68 -4.37 -4.97
CA PHE A 130 -10.35 -3.78 -4.81
C PHE A 130 -10.09 -2.68 -5.84
N ASN A 131 -10.40 -2.96 -7.11
CA ASN A 131 -10.21 -2.03 -8.21
C ASN A 131 -11.14 -0.82 -8.09
N PHE A 132 -12.35 -0.99 -7.59
CA PHE A 132 -13.25 0.11 -7.29
C PHE A 132 -12.62 1.08 -6.28
N GLY A 133 -12.11 0.58 -5.15
CA GLY A 133 -11.45 1.42 -4.14
C GLY A 133 -10.17 2.07 -4.66
N LEU A 134 -9.38 1.36 -5.48
CA LEU A 134 -8.20 1.94 -6.13
C LEU A 134 -8.56 3.06 -7.10
N ARG A 135 -9.61 2.86 -7.91
CA ARG A 135 -10.10 3.86 -8.86
C ARG A 135 -10.50 5.14 -8.15
N GLU A 136 -11.29 5.05 -7.07
CA GLU A 136 -11.67 6.23 -6.27
C GLU A 136 -10.43 6.99 -5.77
N GLY A 137 -9.43 6.25 -5.28
CA GLY A 137 -8.16 6.84 -4.85
C GLY A 137 -7.37 7.52 -5.97
N LEU A 138 -7.37 6.93 -7.16
CA LEU A 138 -6.72 7.49 -8.35
C LEU A 138 -7.43 8.75 -8.86
N GLU A 139 -8.77 8.76 -8.86
CA GLU A 139 -9.55 9.94 -9.26
C GLU A 139 -9.22 11.14 -8.36
N ILE A 140 -9.14 10.94 -7.04
CA ILE A 140 -8.70 11.99 -6.10
C ILE A 140 -7.24 12.41 -6.38
N ALA A 141 -6.35 11.45 -6.65
CA ALA A 141 -4.94 11.77 -6.94
C ALA A 141 -4.79 12.61 -8.21
N LEU A 142 -5.60 12.33 -9.23
CA LEU A 142 -5.63 13.09 -10.46
C LEU A 142 -6.16 14.51 -10.26
N GLU A 143 -7.15 14.70 -9.39
CA GLU A 143 -7.63 16.04 -9.04
C GLU A 143 -6.55 16.86 -8.32
N VAL A 144 -5.88 16.28 -7.33
CA VAL A 144 -4.76 16.94 -6.62
C VAL A 144 -3.65 17.31 -7.60
N TRP A 145 -3.24 16.35 -8.44
CA TRP A 145 -2.20 16.59 -9.45
C TRP A 145 -2.56 17.71 -10.43
N ARG A 146 -3.80 17.75 -10.92
CA ARG A 146 -4.26 18.84 -11.81
C ARG A 146 -4.19 20.19 -11.11
N GLY A 147 -4.58 20.26 -9.84
CA GLY A 147 -4.52 21.48 -9.04
C GLY A 147 -3.10 21.98 -8.76
N MET A 148 -2.07 21.12 -8.83
CA MET A 148 -0.67 21.54 -8.71
C MET A 148 -0.13 22.23 -9.97
N ARG A 149 -0.82 22.09 -11.12
CA ARG A 149 -0.37 22.61 -12.42
C ARG A 149 -1.10 23.88 -12.89
N THR A 150 -2.10 24.34 -12.13
CA THR A 150 -2.84 25.58 -12.35
C THR A 150 -2.30 26.70 -11.48
#